data_AF-A0A8H6BWQ9-F1
#
_entry.id   AF-A0A8H6BWQ9-F1
#
_cell.length_a   1.000
_cell.length_b   1.000
_cell.length_c   1.000
_cell.angle_alpha   90.00
_cell.angle_beta   90.00
_cell.angle_gamma   90.00
#
_symmetry.space_group_name_H-M   'P 1'
#
loop_
_entity.id
_entity.type
_entity.pdbx_description
1 polymer ?
#
loop_
_entity_poly.entity_id
_entity_poly.type
_entity_poly.pdbx_seq_one_letter_code
_entity_poly.pdbx_strand_id
1 'polypeptide(L)'
;MTRTNKWTVHEKRPQEPKWFTHNGHSDTDPTKVKKNGAGKNNWGQPGDELDDNEVRHYQKSSGRRNSNHEMNQERLNNLNDKLDNQLMN
;
A
#
# COMPACT_ATOMS: atom_id res chain seq x y z
N MET A 1 -28.32 36.17 -43.24
CA MET A 1 -27.81 35.22 -42.22
C MET A 1 -28.03 35.88 -40.87
N THR A 2 -28.68 35.29 -39.86
CA THR A 2 -28.66 33.89 -39.40
C THR A 2 -29.97 33.54 -38.68
N ARG A 3 -30.50 32.34 -38.89
CA ARG A 3 -31.53 31.71 -38.02
C ARG A 3 -30.77 30.94 -36.94
N THR A 4 -31.02 31.19 -35.67
CA THR A 4 -30.45 30.37 -34.58
C THR A 4 -31.40 29.23 -34.19
N ASN A 5 -30.88 28.03 -34.39
CA ASN A 5 -31.33 26.71 -33.94
C ASN A 5 -30.71 26.46 -32.53
N LYS A 6 -31.26 25.78 -31.50
CA LYS A 6 -32.54 25.12 -31.19
C LYS A 6 -32.64 24.99 -29.65
N TRP A 7 -33.85 24.80 -29.12
CA TRP A 7 -34.14 24.49 -27.70
C TRP A 7 -34.46 22.99 -27.45
N THR A 8 -33.94 22.10 -28.27
CA THR A 8 -34.04 20.65 -28.10
C THR A 8 -32.63 20.12 -28.34
N VAL A 9 -31.94 19.46 -27.41
CA VAL A 9 -32.32 18.19 -26.79
C VAL A 9 -31.47 18.03 -25.53
N HIS A 10 -32.11 18.09 -24.36
CA HIS A 10 -31.51 17.65 -23.09
C HIS A 10 -31.56 16.10 -23.04
N GLU A 11 -30.78 15.40 -23.85
CA GLU A 11 -30.52 13.95 -23.68
C GLU A 11 -29.45 13.77 -22.61
N LYS A 12 -29.90 14.06 -21.40
CA LYS A 12 -29.11 14.29 -20.20
C LYS A 12 -28.76 12.97 -19.50
N ARG A 13 -28.03 12.07 -20.16
CA ARG A 13 -27.17 11.06 -19.50
C ARG A 13 -25.98 10.75 -20.42
N PRO A 14 -24.73 10.95 -19.98
CA PRO A 14 -23.62 10.38 -20.73
C PRO A 14 -23.78 8.85 -20.76
N GLN A 15 -23.60 8.26 -21.94
CA GLN A 15 -23.61 6.80 -22.17
C GLN A 15 -22.47 6.07 -21.43
N GLU A 16 -21.59 6.82 -20.78
CA GLU A 16 -20.36 6.34 -20.22
C GLU A 16 -20.50 5.99 -18.73
N PRO A 17 -20.06 4.79 -18.29
CA PRO A 17 -20.10 4.40 -16.89
C PRO A 17 -19.17 5.27 -16.05
N LYS A 18 -19.75 6.00 -15.09
CA LYS A 18 -19.12 7.01 -14.22
C LYS A 18 -17.78 6.63 -13.58
N TRP A 19 -17.53 5.34 -13.35
CA TRP A 19 -16.33 4.87 -12.64
C TRP A 19 -15.25 4.25 -13.53
N PHE A 20 -15.53 4.03 -14.82
CA PHE A 20 -14.63 3.28 -15.72
C PHE A 20 -14.15 4.07 -16.94
N THR A 21 -14.69 5.28 -17.19
CA THR A 21 -14.32 6.07 -18.39
C THR A 21 -13.35 7.21 -18.13
N HIS A 22 -13.02 7.49 -16.87
CA HIS A 22 -12.06 8.53 -16.52
C HIS A 22 -10.82 7.91 -15.89
N ASN A 23 -9.97 7.36 -16.76
CA ASN A 23 -8.55 7.34 -16.45
C ASN A 23 -8.08 8.80 -16.40
N GLY A 24 -6.99 9.08 -15.66
CA GLY A 24 -6.48 10.46 -15.47
C GLY A 24 -6.21 11.20 -16.78
N HIS A 25 -5.65 12.41 -16.70
CA HIS A 25 -5.24 13.16 -17.91
C HIS A 25 -4.47 12.23 -18.86
N SER A 26 -4.67 12.35 -20.18
CA SER A 26 -4.15 11.41 -21.20
C SER A 26 -2.66 11.08 -21.03
N ASP A 27 -1.91 12.05 -20.53
CA ASP A 27 -0.45 11.96 -20.36
C ASP A 27 -0.06 11.49 -18.94
N THR A 28 -1.01 10.90 -18.20
CA THR A 28 -0.80 10.36 -16.86
C THR A 28 -0.74 8.85 -16.91
N ASP A 29 0.35 8.30 -16.39
CA ASP A 29 0.52 6.88 -16.23
C ASP A 29 -0.61 6.28 -15.35
N PRO A 30 -1.40 5.31 -15.86
CA PRO A 30 -2.50 4.70 -15.12
C PRO A 30 -2.05 3.91 -13.88
N THR A 31 -0.76 3.56 -13.78
CA THR A 31 -0.19 2.84 -12.63
C THR A 31 0.32 3.77 -11.53
N LYS A 32 0.35 5.08 -11.80
CA LYS A 32 0.95 6.05 -10.87
C LYS A 32 0.08 6.25 -9.63
N VAL A 33 0.64 5.96 -8.47
CA VAL A 33 0.03 6.27 -7.17
C VAL A 33 0.25 7.74 -6.81
N LYS A 34 -0.76 8.38 -6.20
CA LYS A 34 -0.67 9.77 -5.73
C LYS A 34 0.53 9.96 -4.80
N LYS A 35 1.38 10.96 -5.10
CA LYS A 35 2.61 11.28 -4.34
C LYS A 35 3.56 10.07 -4.15
N ASN A 36 3.54 9.11 -5.07
CA ASN A 36 4.36 7.89 -5.05
C ASN A 36 4.17 7.05 -3.76
N GLY A 37 2.97 7.04 -3.18
CA GLY A 37 2.72 6.32 -1.92
C GLY A 37 2.95 7.14 -0.65
N ALA A 38 3.40 8.40 -0.74
CA ALA A 38 3.52 9.27 0.42
C ALA A 38 2.16 9.81 0.91
N GLY A 39 2.10 10.12 2.20
CA GLY A 39 1.03 10.91 2.82
C GLY A 39 0.02 10.12 3.66
N LYS A 40 -0.84 10.87 4.37
CA LYS A 40 -1.87 10.32 5.24
C LYS A 40 -2.80 9.40 4.44
N ASN A 41 -3.03 8.19 4.94
CA ASN A 41 -3.81 7.11 4.33
C ASN A 41 -3.12 6.29 3.23
N ASN A 42 -1.81 6.49 2.98
CA ASN A 42 -0.99 5.57 2.20
C ASN A 42 0.00 4.81 3.11
N TRP A 43 0.61 3.75 2.58
CA TRP A 43 1.55 2.87 3.29
C TRP A 43 2.98 3.43 3.39
N GLY A 44 3.26 4.59 2.80
CA GLY A 44 4.60 5.15 2.72
C GLY A 44 5.21 5.02 1.33
N GLN A 45 6.38 5.63 1.15
CA GLN A 45 7.19 5.42 -0.05
C GLN A 45 8.14 4.23 0.16
N PRO A 46 8.61 3.58 -0.91
CA PRO A 46 9.73 2.65 -0.81
C PRO A 46 10.92 3.35 -0.14
N GLY A 47 11.45 2.77 0.94
CA GLY A 47 12.51 3.34 1.77
C GLY A 47 12.03 4.12 3.00
N ASP A 48 10.72 4.33 3.16
CA ASP A 48 10.09 4.92 4.37
C ASP A 48 9.62 3.80 5.32
N GLU A 49 10.00 2.55 5.06
CA GLU A 49 9.74 1.44 5.97
C GLU A 49 10.56 1.60 7.25
N LEU A 50 9.93 1.31 8.39
CA LEU A 50 10.62 1.30 9.68
C LEU A 50 11.72 0.23 9.65
N ASP A 51 12.95 0.61 10.03
CA ASP A 51 14.03 -0.35 10.24
C ASP A 51 13.71 -1.28 11.43
N ASP A 52 14.33 -2.45 11.52
CA ASP A 52 14.12 -3.43 12.58
C ASP A 52 14.30 -2.81 13.98
N ASN A 53 15.23 -1.85 14.11
CA ASN A 53 15.47 -1.10 15.33
C ASN A 53 14.31 -0.14 15.68
N GLU A 54 13.70 0.47 14.68
CA GLU A 54 12.56 1.37 14.83
C GLU A 54 11.28 0.58 15.12
N VAL A 55 11.08 -0.53 14.43
CA VAL A 55 10.00 -1.49 14.70
C VAL A 55 10.04 -1.92 16.16
N ARG A 56 11.21 -2.29 16.71
CA ARG A 56 11.37 -2.60 18.15
C ARG A 56 11.02 -1.44 19.07
N HIS A 57 11.27 -0.20 18.64
CA HIS A 57 10.96 0.99 19.41
C HIS A 57 9.46 1.31 19.47
N TYR A 58 8.74 1.07 18.37
CA TYR A 58 7.29 1.26 18.27
C TYR A 58 6.50 0.05 18.79
N GLN A 59 7.03 -1.15 18.60
CA GLN A 59 6.56 -2.40 19.19
C GLN A 59 7.18 -2.62 20.58
N LYS A 60 7.13 -1.61 21.45
CA LYS A 60 7.30 -1.84 22.90
C LYS A 60 6.14 -2.70 23.34
N SER A 61 6.31 -4.01 23.18
CA SER A 61 5.42 -5.07 23.63
C SER A 61 4.99 -4.73 25.05
N SER A 62 3.71 -4.37 25.21
CA SER A 62 3.10 -4.37 26.53
C SER A 62 3.33 -5.78 27.07
N GLY A 63 4.23 -5.92 28.06
CA GLY A 63 4.81 -7.18 28.53
C GLY A 63 3.83 -8.16 29.19
N ARG A 64 2.56 -8.15 28.78
CA ARG A 64 1.47 -8.92 29.35
C ARG A 64 0.86 -9.96 28.42
N ARG A 65 1.23 -10.05 27.13
CA ARG A 65 0.54 -10.99 26.21
C ARG A 65 1.36 -11.79 25.19
N ASN A 66 2.65 -11.52 24.95
CA ASN A 66 3.38 -12.18 23.86
C ASN A 66 4.63 -12.98 24.26
N SER A 67 4.92 -13.16 25.56
CA SER A 67 6.15 -13.83 26.00
C SER A 67 6.31 -15.25 25.45
N ASN A 68 5.23 -16.02 25.30
CA ASN A 68 5.32 -17.40 24.81
C ASN A 68 5.60 -17.48 23.31
N HIS A 69 5.06 -16.57 22.50
CA HIS A 69 5.29 -16.57 21.06
C HIS A 69 6.72 -16.14 20.73
N GLU A 70 7.20 -15.11 21.41
CA GLU A 70 8.57 -14.58 21.25
C GLU A 70 9.62 -15.60 21.70
N MET A 71 9.45 -16.21 22.88
CA MET A 71 10.34 -17.29 23.34
C MET A 71 10.34 -18.49 22.40
N ASN A 72 9.18 -18.85 21.83
CA ASN A 72 9.11 -19.96 20.88
C ASN A 72 9.78 -19.62 19.54
N GLN A 73 9.63 -18.39 19.06
CA GLN A 73 10.32 -17.91 17.86
C GLN A 73 11.84 -17.94 18.05
N GLU A 74 12.34 -17.43 19.17
CA GLU A 74 13.77 -17.46 19.50
C GLU A 74 14.31 -18.90 19.57
N ARG A 75 13.55 -19.81 20.18
CA ARG A 75 13.91 -21.24 20.22
C ARG A 75 13.99 -21.85 18.83
N LEU A 76 13.09 -21.53 17.92
CA LEU A 76 13.10 -22.03 16.54
C LEU A 76 14.29 -21.47 15.75
N ASN A 77 14.59 -20.18 15.88
CA ASN A 77 15.75 -19.55 15.24
C ASN A 77 17.06 -20.23 15.68
N ASN A 78 17.23 -20.44 16.99
CA ASN A 78 18.39 -21.12 17.55
C ASN A 78 18.55 -22.57 17.05
N LEU A 79 17.46 -23.25 16.69
CA LEU A 79 17.51 -24.59 16.10
C LEU A 79 17.96 -24.54 14.65
N ASN A 80 17.45 -23.58 13.87
CA ASN A 80 17.87 -23.36 12.49
C ASN A 80 19.35 -23.01 12.43
N ASP A 81 19.82 -22.08 13.25
CA ASP A 81 21.24 -21.69 13.28
C ASP A 81 22.16 -22.87 13.59
N LYS A 82 21.75 -23.76 14.52
CA LYS A 82 22.51 -24.98 14.83
C LYS A 82 22.56 -25.94 13.65
N LEU A 83 21.44 -26.09 12.94
CA LEU A 83 21.35 -26.95 11.76
C LEU A 83 22.21 -26.41 10.62
N ASP A 84 22.16 -25.10 10.37
CA ASP A 84 22.97 -24.44 9.36
C ASP A 84 24.47 -24.55 9.68
N ASN A 85 24.86 -24.34 10.94
CA ASN A 85 26.25 -24.54 11.38
C ASN A 85 26.72 -26.00 11.24
N GLN A 86 25.82 -26.97 11.42
CA GLN A 86 26.16 -28.38 11.20
C GLN A 86 26.30 -28.71 9.70
N LEU A 87 25.51 -28.08 8.83
CA LEU A 87 25.58 -28.29 7.38
C LEU A 87 26.76 -27.57 6.72
N MET A 88 27.25 -26.48 7.33
CA MET A 88 28.36 -25.66 6.83
C MET A 88 29.75 -26.12 7.33
N ASN A 89 29.82 -27.10 8.23
CA ASN A 89 31.05 -27.80 8.62
C ASN A 89 31.15 -29.14 7.89
#